data_AF-A0A2G7FGN3-F1
#
_entry.id   AF-A0A2G7FGN3-F1
#
_cell.length_a   1.000
_cell.length_b   1.000
_cell.length_c   1.000
_cell.angle_alpha   90.00
_cell.angle_beta   90.00
_cell.angle_gamma   90.00
#
_symmetry.space_group_name_H-M   'P 1'
#
loop_
_entity.id
_entity.type
_entity.pdbx_description
1 polymer ?
#
loop_
_entity_poly.entity_id
_entity_poly.type
_entity_poly.pdbx_seq_one_letter_code
_entity_poly.pdbx_strand_id
1 'polypeptide(L)'
;MAVHYNLDKKHAVKIESLAISTAESKDDINDVSYNRSSPVSAEIDARLVDGIYKLLEEVESPDFDGRWQESPGKPLSPSAQHAASTYRQTLCLGLKCLSGEITILNSQVWQDAVAYCRAVIAAPQDSITRANSYWTRSSSDISKAQLQRFGPGIIAAAHKGTSDIVSDHFQGDRLKVSHIDKRQSFYRNARDMNLGVFFCPSCSPLAVGAFDSGIVPCSLSISAFLDPEAAVKGGSISGVAICDDYAAFSIKDHEIRLRIVGFALGCAYEFGGQLVNAIIDGSMLQCVGTSDQVTVEAAMAWRVISGCTSPNSGYIFGKESLEEGLVITEVEIAIHDLLDWRSDVAAGNHENGVSAAYGLGIEDPFHTYLEATLKRAASNPRSGGYAIAAIVYMHFTSVRYGAGLVWAPKLPPRGFEDSAGIRRLGKTWIDELKDCGLVQESLGWFQHLVSTGEIRLFDVLNPIKEVDTEADWA
;
A
#
# COMPACT_ATOMS: atom_id res chain seq x y z
N MET A 1 62.09 39.95 -8.81
CA MET A 1 61.39 38.73 -9.26
C MET A 1 60.26 38.52 -8.26
N ALA A 2 58.99 38.85 -8.52
CA ALA A 2 58.14 38.53 -9.69
C ALA A 2 57.76 37.03 -9.69
N VAL A 3 56.49 36.61 -9.88
CA VAL A 3 55.33 37.26 -10.53
C VAL A 3 54.00 36.95 -9.79
N HIS A 4 53.08 37.93 -9.74
CA HIS A 4 51.66 37.76 -9.36
C HIS A 4 50.83 37.11 -10.48
N TYR A 5 49.72 36.44 -10.13
CA TYR A 5 48.51 36.56 -10.96
C TYR A 5 47.30 36.98 -10.12
N ASN A 6 46.36 37.65 -10.79
CA ASN A 6 45.48 38.66 -10.21
C ASN A 6 44.02 38.34 -10.58
N LEU A 7 43.13 38.24 -9.58
CA LEU A 7 41.72 37.90 -9.75
C LEU A 7 40.83 39.14 -9.59
N ASP A 8 40.99 40.10 -10.51
CA ASP A 8 40.11 41.26 -10.56
C ASP A 8 39.90 41.74 -12.00
N LYS A 9 38.76 41.33 -12.59
CA LYS A 9 38.04 42.07 -13.64
C LYS A 9 36.67 41.44 -13.93
N LYS A 10 35.62 42.16 -13.56
CA LYS A 10 34.24 41.89 -14.00
C LYS A 10 34.09 42.25 -15.48
N HIS A 11 33.44 41.38 -16.25
CA HIS A 11 32.65 41.82 -17.40
C HIS A 11 31.19 41.53 -17.12
N ALA A 12 30.36 42.58 -17.21
CA ALA A 12 28.96 42.53 -16.87
C ALA A 12 28.11 42.21 -18.10
N VAL A 13 27.11 41.35 -17.91
CA VAL A 13 25.93 41.30 -18.78
C VAL A 13 24.72 41.56 -17.91
N LYS A 14 23.99 42.61 -18.22
CA LYS A 14 22.70 42.96 -17.59
C LYS A 14 21.68 41.87 -17.93
N ILE A 15 20.99 41.36 -16.92
CA ILE A 15 19.60 40.90 -17.07
C ILE A 15 18.82 41.67 -16.00
N GLU A 16 17.77 42.38 -16.42
CA GLU A 16 17.04 43.30 -15.56
C GLU A 16 16.01 42.52 -14.72
N SER A 17 16.00 42.78 -13.42
CA SER A 17 15.08 42.16 -12.47
C SER A 17 13.73 42.87 -12.47
N LEU A 18 12.64 42.10 -12.52
CA LEU A 18 11.36 42.53 -11.99
C LEU A 18 11.28 42.16 -10.50
N ALA A 19 10.64 43.01 -9.72
CA ALA A 19 10.76 43.01 -8.26
C ALA A 19 9.89 41.94 -7.57
N ILE A 20 10.48 41.25 -6.59
CA ILE A 20 9.75 40.59 -5.52
C ILE A 20 9.96 41.43 -4.26
N SER A 21 8.87 41.90 -3.66
CA SER A 21 8.89 42.62 -2.38
C SER A 21 8.93 41.62 -1.22
N THR A 22 9.76 41.91 -0.23
CA THR A 22 10.04 41.06 0.95
C THR A 22 9.11 41.31 2.14
N ALA A 23 8.85 40.26 2.93
CA ALA A 23 8.72 40.25 4.40
C ALA A 23 8.55 38.77 4.83
N GLU A 24 9.62 38.00 5.01
CA GLU A 24 10.36 37.81 6.27
C GLU A 24 9.50 37.40 7.50
N SER A 25 9.57 36.11 7.85
CA SER A 25 9.94 35.69 9.21
C SER A 25 10.75 34.39 9.11
N LYS A 26 11.75 34.23 9.99
CA LYS A 26 12.79 33.19 9.91
C LYS A 26 12.45 32.04 10.84
N ASP A 27 12.81 30.81 10.48
CA ASP A 27 13.99 30.13 11.05
C ASP A 27 14.30 28.80 10.32
N ASP A 28 15.59 28.49 10.21
CA ASP A 28 16.25 27.22 9.87
C ASP A 28 15.76 26.34 8.68
N ILE A 29 16.24 26.68 7.47
CA ILE A 29 16.48 25.70 6.39
C ILE A 29 17.93 25.83 5.92
N ASN A 30 18.74 24.79 6.13
CA ASN A 30 20.08 24.67 5.55
C ASN A 30 20.02 24.03 4.15
N ASP A 31 20.72 24.65 3.20
CA ASP A 31 21.24 24.12 1.93
C ASP A 31 20.44 23.03 1.19
N VAL A 32 19.52 23.45 0.31
CA VAL A 32 19.12 22.65 -0.86
C VAL A 32 20.03 22.99 -2.05
N SER A 33 21.21 22.37 -2.08
CA SER A 33 22.05 22.37 -3.28
C SER A 33 21.45 21.44 -4.35
N TYR A 34 21.15 21.97 -5.53
CA TYR A 34 20.65 21.19 -6.68
C TYR A 34 21.75 20.26 -7.23
N ASN A 35 21.93 19.11 -6.59
CA ASN A 35 22.83 18.06 -7.07
C ASN A 35 22.19 17.32 -8.26
N ARG A 36 22.58 17.71 -9.48
CA ARG A 36 22.48 16.82 -10.65
C ARG A 36 23.54 15.72 -10.54
N SER A 37 23.28 14.70 -9.72
CA SER A 37 24.09 13.48 -9.72
C SER A 37 23.76 12.64 -10.97
N SER A 38 24.75 12.47 -11.83
CA SER A 38 24.80 11.38 -12.81
C SER A 38 24.60 10.02 -12.11
N PRO A 39 24.10 8.98 -12.80
CA PRO A 39 23.86 7.69 -12.17
C PRO A 39 25.15 7.15 -11.56
N VAL A 40 25.14 6.96 -10.23
CA VAL A 40 26.23 6.31 -9.51
C VAL A 40 26.36 4.89 -10.06
N SER A 41 27.60 4.49 -10.34
CA SER A 41 27.94 3.11 -10.72
C SER A 41 27.27 2.13 -9.77
N ALA A 42 26.46 1.21 -10.30
CA ALA A 42 25.59 0.34 -9.52
C ALA A 42 26.34 -0.82 -8.86
N GLU A 43 27.29 -0.50 -7.96
CA GLU A 43 27.79 -1.47 -6.99
C GLU A 43 26.63 -1.84 -6.05
N ILE A 44 26.25 -3.11 -6.06
CA ILE A 44 25.21 -3.66 -5.19
C ILE A 44 25.81 -3.76 -3.79
N ASP A 45 25.08 -3.30 -2.77
CA ASP A 45 25.51 -3.38 -1.37
C ASP A 45 25.93 -4.81 -1.01
N ALA A 46 27.13 -4.97 -0.43
CA ALA A 46 27.71 -6.29 -0.18
C ALA A 46 26.86 -7.17 0.77
N ARG A 47 26.09 -6.57 1.69
CA ARG A 47 25.15 -7.32 2.56
C ARG A 47 23.93 -7.78 1.80
N LEU A 48 23.45 -6.96 0.85
CA LEU A 48 22.37 -7.36 -0.05
C LEU A 48 22.82 -8.51 -0.97
N VAL A 49 24.05 -8.46 -1.50
CA VAL A 49 24.62 -9.56 -2.29
C VAL A 49 24.73 -10.86 -1.47
N ASP A 50 25.30 -10.79 -0.26
CA ASP A 50 25.39 -11.92 0.67
C ASP A 50 24.01 -12.52 1.00
N GLY A 51 23.03 -11.66 1.31
CA GLY A 51 21.65 -12.06 1.55
C GLY A 51 20.97 -12.73 0.35
N ILE A 52 21.22 -12.24 -0.87
CA ILE A 52 20.70 -12.83 -2.11
C ILE A 52 21.27 -14.24 -2.30
N TYR A 53 22.59 -14.42 -2.20
CA TYR A 53 23.20 -15.74 -2.41
C TYR A 53 22.80 -16.74 -1.32
N LYS A 54 22.80 -16.34 -0.04
CA LYS A 54 22.30 -17.17 1.07
C LYS A 54 20.86 -17.64 0.81
N LEU A 55 20.00 -16.75 0.29
CA LEU A 55 18.61 -17.09 0.01
C LEU A 55 18.45 -17.94 -1.26
N LEU A 56 19.29 -17.77 -2.29
CA LEU A 56 19.35 -18.66 -3.45
C LEU A 56 19.73 -20.09 -3.03
N GLU A 57 20.78 -20.25 -2.21
CA GLU A 57 21.17 -21.56 -1.65
C GLU A 57 20.02 -22.21 -0.84
N GLU A 58 19.28 -21.40 -0.07
CA GLU A 58 18.11 -21.87 0.68
C GLU A 58 16.96 -22.32 -0.24
N VAL A 59 16.67 -21.56 -1.30
CA VAL A 59 15.62 -21.82 -2.30
C VAL A 59 15.92 -23.06 -3.15
N GLU A 60 17.21 -23.38 -3.37
CA GLU A 60 17.65 -24.60 -4.04
C GLU A 60 17.67 -25.84 -3.12
N SER A 61 17.53 -25.65 -1.80
CA SER A 61 17.50 -26.77 -0.84
C SER A 61 16.28 -27.71 -1.06
N PRO A 62 16.45 -29.04 -0.95
CA PRO A 62 15.33 -29.98 -0.91
C PRO A 62 14.31 -29.67 0.20
N ASP A 63 14.78 -29.15 1.33
CA ASP A 63 13.96 -28.90 2.53
C ASP A 63 13.15 -27.60 2.46
N PHE A 64 13.31 -26.78 1.41
CA PHE A 64 12.63 -25.48 1.27
C PHE A 64 11.10 -25.59 1.34
N ASP A 65 10.52 -26.56 0.62
CA ASP A 65 9.07 -26.82 0.61
C ASP A 65 8.58 -27.44 1.94
N GLY A 66 9.49 -27.89 2.82
CA GLY A 66 9.15 -28.34 4.17
C GLY A 66 8.43 -27.27 5.00
N ARG A 67 8.62 -25.98 4.66
CA ARG A 67 7.93 -24.83 5.25
C ARG A 67 6.41 -24.82 5.00
N TRP A 68 5.97 -25.49 3.94
CA TRP A 68 4.55 -25.58 3.56
C TRP A 68 3.81 -26.75 4.26
N GLN A 69 4.52 -27.57 5.05
CA GLN A 69 3.89 -28.69 5.76
C GLN A 69 2.97 -28.18 6.87
N GLU A 70 1.67 -28.48 6.79
CA GLU A 70 0.70 -28.21 7.86
C GLU A 70 1.01 -28.95 9.17
N SER A 71 1.81 -30.03 9.10
CA SER A 71 2.30 -30.78 10.26
C SER A 71 3.60 -31.49 9.89
N PRO A 72 4.62 -31.52 10.77
CA PRO A 72 5.89 -32.19 10.49
C PRO A 72 5.72 -33.64 10.03
N GLY A 73 6.32 -33.98 8.89
CA GLY A 73 6.33 -35.35 8.37
C GLY A 73 5.07 -35.78 7.61
N LYS A 74 4.09 -34.90 7.39
CA LYS A 74 3.03 -35.13 6.40
C LYS A 74 3.50 -34.65 5.01
N PRO A 75 3.23 -35.40 3.93
CA PRO A 75 3.45 -34.90 2.58
C PRO A 75 2.48 -33.74 2.28
N LEU A 76 2.90 -32.82 1.42
CA LEU A 76 2.06 -31.73 0.93
C LEU A 76 0.88 -32.27 0.11
N SER A 77 -0.23 -31.55 0.10
CA SER A 77 -1.28 -31.75 -0.91
C SER A 77 -0.75 -31.38 -2.30
N PRO A 78 -1.31 -31.91 -3.40
CA PRO A 78 -0.87 -31.54 -4.75
C PRO A 78 -0.98 -30.04 -5.04
N SER A 79 -1.96 -29.36 -4.47
CA SER A 79 -2.11 -27.90 -4.56
C SER A 79 -1.02 -27.16 -3.79
N ALA A 80 -0.76 -27.52 -2.53
CA ALA A 80 0.32 -26.90 -1.74
C ALA A 80 1.70 -27.17 -2.35
N GLN A 81 1.91 -28.33 -2.99
CA GLN A 81 3.15 -28.62 -3.72
C GLN A 81 3.29 -27.75 -4.99
N HIS A 82 2.20 -27.54 -5.74
CA HIS A 82 2.20 -26.61 -6.88
C HIS A 82 2.50 -25.18 -6.44
N ALA A 83 1.79 -24.69 -5.41
CA ALA A 83 1.98 -23.34 -4.86
C ALA A 83 3.40 -23.12 -4.29
N ALA A 84 3.98 -24.12 -3.61
CA ALA A 84 5.37 -24.09 -3.16
C ALA A 84 6.36 -24.04 -4.33
N SER A 85 6.16 -24.86 -5.36
CA SER A 85 6.99 -24.86 -6.58
C SER A 85 6.93 -23.52 -7.31
N THR A 86 5.73 -22.96 -7.49
CA THR A 86 5.53 -21.64 -8.10
C THR A 86 6.22 -20.54 -7.27
N TYR A 87 6.03 -20.53 -5.94
CA TYR A 87 6.71 -19.57 -5.08
C TYR A 87 8.24 -19.66 -5.18
N ARG A 88 8.79 -20.88 -5.09
CA ARG A 88 10.23 -21.18 -5.20
C ARG A 88 10.79 -20.67 -6.54
N GLN A 89 10.12 -20.97 -7.65
CA GLN A 89 10.54 -20.56 -8.99
C GLN A 89 10.55 -19.04 -9.15
N THR A 90 9.44 -18.37 -8.81
CA THR A 90 9.29 -16.92 -8.98
C THR A 90 10.22 -16.14 -8.03
N LEU A 91 10.43 -16.61 -6.78
CA LEU A 91 11.43 -16.04 -5.88
C LEU A 91 12.86 -16.19 -6.44
N CYS A 92 13.22 -17.36 -6.98
CA CYS A 92 14.53 -17.59 -7.61
C CYS A 92 14.77 -16.62 -8.78
N LEU A 93 13.76 -16.40 -9.63
CA LEU A 93 13.81 -15.41 -10.72
C LEU A 93 14.06 -14.00 -10.15
N GLY A 94 13.25 -13.57 -9.18
CA GLY A 94 13.38 -12.25 -8.58
C GLY A 94 14.72 -12.00 -7.88
N LEU A 95 15.31 -13.02 -7.24
CA LEU A 95 16.65 -12.93 -6.66
C LEU A 95 17.73 -12.79 -7.73
N LYS A 96 17.60 -13.48 -8.86
CA LYS A 96 18.49 -13.32 -10.04
C LYS A 96 18.30 -11.96 -10.73
N CYS A 97 17.10 -11.38 -10.67
CA CYS A 97 16.85 -9.99 -11.07
C CYS A 97 17.54 -9.01 -10.10
N LEU A 98 17.48 -9.26 -8.79
CA LEU A 98 18.12 -8.43 -7.76
C LEU A 98 19.65 -8.51 -7.81
N SER A 99 20.25 -9.66 -8.12
CA SER A 99 21.70 -9.78 -8.36
C SER A 99 22.13 -9.18 -9.70
N GLY A 100 21.22 -9.13 -10.68
CA GLY A 100 21.49 -8.69 -12.04
C GLY A 100 21.98 -9.81 -12.98
N GLU A 101 21.95 -11.07 -12.53
CA GLU A 101 22.19 -12.25 -13.38
C GLU A 101 21.20 -12.35 -14.55
N ILE A 102 19.93 -11.96 -14.33
CA ILE A 102 18.91 -11.86 -15.38
C ILE A 102 18.32 -10.44 -15.42
N THR A 103 18.03 -9.95 -16.62
CA THR A 103 17.58 -8.57 -16.82
C THR A 103 16.76 -8.42 -18.10
N ILE A 104 15.84 -7.44 -18.13
CA ILE A 104 15.16 -7.03 -19.34
C ILE A 104 16.06 -6.02 -20.07
N LEU A 105 16.73 -6.48 -21.13
CA LEU A 105 17.67 -5.67 -21.90
C LEU A 105 17.02 -4.40 -22.46
N ASN A 106 17.79 -3.30 -22.45
CA ASN A 106 17.41 -2.00 -22.99
C ASN A 106 16.15 -1.35 -22.38
N SER A 107 15.71 -1.78 -21.19
CA SER A 107 14.58 -1.17 -20.48
C SER A 107 15.04 -0.29 -19.31
N GLN A 108 14.89 1.03 -19.47
CA GLN A 108 15.14 2.01 -18.38
C GLN A 108 14.17 1.82 -17.21
N VAL A 109 12.90 1.49 -17.50
CA VAL A 109 11.87 1.19 -16.51
C VAL A 109 12.29 0.00 -15.65
N TRP A 110 12.82 -1.07 -16.27
CA TRP A 110 13.32 -2.23 -15.54
C TRP A 110 14.51 -1.89 -14.64
N GLN A 111 15.47 -1.09 -15.13
CA GLN A 111 16.59 -0.62 -14.32
C GLN A 111 16.13 0.23 -13.13
N ASP A 112 15.13 1.09 -13.33
CA ASP A 112 14.54 1.92 -12.28
C ASP A 112 13.80 1.06 -11.24
N ALA A 113 13.03 0.05 -11.66
CA ALA A 113 12.34 -0.88 -10.78
C ALA A 113 13.31 -1.72 -9.94
N VAL A 114 14.36 -2.29 -10.55
CA VAL A 114 15.41 -3.03 -9.82
C VAL A 114 16.12 -2.10 -8.82
N ALA A 115 16.45 -0.87 -9.21
CA ALA A 115 17.08 0.10 -8.32
C ALA A 115 16.18 0.50 -7.13
N TYR A 116 14.89 0.70 -7.37
CA TYR A 116 13.90 0.96 -6.32
C TYR A 116 13.79 -0.23 -5.36
N CYS A 117 13.58 -1.45 -5.87
CA CYS A 117 13.54 -2.67 -5.07
C CYS A 117 14.77 -2.85 -4.16
N ARG A 118 15.99 -2.65 -4.70
CA ARG A 118 17.22 -2.70 -3.90
C ARG A 118 17.25 -1.63 -2.80
N ALA A 119 16.75 -0.42 -3.08
CA ALA A 119 16.66 0.66 -2.11
C ALA A 119 15.66 0.35 -0.97
N VAL A 120 14.49 -0.24 -1.27
CA VAL A 120 13.51 -0.67 -0.26
C VAL A 120 14.10 -1.74 0.67
N ILE A 121 14.85 -2.71 0.14
CA ILE A 121 15.46 -3.76 0.96
C ILE A 121 16.53 -3.17 1.91
N ALA A 122 17.40 -2.29 1.39
CA ALA A 122 18.52 -1.71 2.13
C ALA A 122 18.09 -0.63 3.14
N ALA A 123 17.24 0.31 2.71
CA ALA A 123 16.79 1.47 3.49
C ALA A 123 15.34 1.80 3.09
N PRO A 124 14.34 1.09 3.67
CA PRO A 124 12.94 1.42 3.47
C PRO A 124 12.61 2.76 4.14
N GLN A 125 11.83 3.58 3.47
CA GLN A 125 11.40 4.90 3.93
C GLN A 125 10.25 5.43 3.07
N ASP A 126 9.03 5.37 3.61
CA ASP A 126 8.01 6.30 3.14
C ASP A 126 8.43 7.75 3.46
N SER A 127 8.57 8.59 2.44
CA SER A 127 9.15 9.94 2.57
C SER A 127 9.00 10.81 1.32
N ILE A 128 8.98 12.13 1.53
CA ILE A 128 9.04 13.13 0.45
C ILE A 128 10.30 12.94 -0.43
N THR A 129 11.43 12.52 0.14
CA THR A 129 12.65 12.20 -0.62
C THR A 129 12.46 10.99 -1.54
N ARG A 130 11.74 9.95 -1.08
CA ARG A 130 11.36 8.81 -1.93
C ARG A 130 10.44 9.27 -3.06
N ALA A 131 9.39 10.02 -2.73
CA ALA A 131 8.42 10.57 -3.67
C ALA A 131 9.01 11.53 -4.73
N ASN A 132 10.14 12.18 -4.46
CA ASN A 132 10.83 13.04 -5.42
C ASN A 132 12.05 12.36 -6.08
N SER A 133 12.22 11.04 -5.90
CA SER A 133 13.32 10.28 -6.51
C SER A 133 13.14 10.08 -8.01
N TYR A 134 14.25 9.88 -8.72
CA TYR A 134 14.29 9.85 -10.18
C TYR A 134 13.53 8.69 -10.83
N TRP A 135 13.16 7.65 -10.07
CA TRP A 135 12.40 6.49 -10.54
C TRP A 135 11.00 6.88 -11.01
N THR A 136 10.40 7.91 -10.41
CA THR A 136 9.03 8.40 -10.70
C THR A 136 8.74 8.66 -12.19
N ARG A 137 9.75 8.94 -13.02
CA ARG A 137 9.63 9.01 -14.50
C ARG A 137 9.07 7.73 -15.13
N SER A 138 9.34 6.59 -14.49
CA SER A 138 9.06 5.22 -14.91
C SER A 138 7.83 4.65 -14.19
N SER A 139 7.10 5.46 -13.42
CA SER A 139 5.78 5.15 -12.84
C SER A 139 4.75 4.68 -13.87
N SER A 140 3.66 4.07 -13.42
CA SER A 140 2.57 3.63 -14.30
C SER A 140 1.77 4.80 -14.86
N ASP A 141 1.07 4.54 -15.97
CA ASP A 141 0.17 5.54 -16.56
C ASP A 141 -1.09 5.77 -15.70
N ILE A 142 -1.41 4.83 -14.79
CA ILE A 142 -2.41 5.00 -13.72
C ILE A 142 -1.96 6.11 -12.76
N SER A 143 -0.76 6.01 -12.19
CA SER A 143 -0.25 7.02 -11.25
C SER A 143 -0.09 8.40 -11.91
N LYS A 144 0.41 8.44 -13.15
CA LYS A 144 0.52 9.69 -13.92
C LYS A 144 -0.84 10.34 -14.17
N ALA A 145 -1.89 9.56 -14.43
CA ALA A 145 -3.25 10.09 -14.57
C ALA A 145 -3.80 10.62 -13.25
N GLN A 146 -3.52 9.95 -12.12
CA GLN A 146 -3.98 10.41 -10.80
C GLN A 146 -3.26 11.68 -10.33
N LEU A 147 -1.95 11.82 -10.57
CA LEU A 147 -1.20 13.05 -10.26
C LEU A 147 -1.75 14.31 -10.96
N GLN A 148 -2.50 14.16 -12.06
CA GLN A 148 -3.14 15.27 -12.76
C GLN A 148 -4.53 15.65 -12.18
N ARG A 149 -5.06 14.87 -11.24
CA ARG A 149 -6.43 15.03 -10.69
C ARG A 149 -6.47 15.77 -9.34
N PHE A 150 -5.39 15.72 -8.55
CA PHE A 150 -5.28 16.39 -7.24
C PHE A 150 -4.05 17.30 -7.15
N GLY A 151 -3.91 18.02 -6.05
CA GLY A 151 -2.72 18.81 -5.72
C GLY A 151 -2.68 19.21 -4.24
N PRO A 152 -1.84 20.19 -3.86
CA PRO A 152 -1.56 20.49 -2.45
C PRO A 152 -2.79 20.95 -1.65
N GLY A 153 -3.81 21.51 -2.31
CA GLY A 153 -5.07 21.91 -1.65
C GLY A 153 -5.82 20.74 -1.00
N ILE A 154 -5.77 19.54 -1.60
CA ILE A 154 -6.38 18.33 -1.05
C ILE A 154 -5.63 17.83 0.19
N ILE A 155 -4.29 17.84 0.16
CA ILE A 155 -3.45 17.41 1.28
C ILE A 155 -3.64 18.38 2.46
N ALA A 156 -3.68 19.69 2.19
CA ALA A 156 -3.99 20.71 3.19
C ALA A 156 -5.40 20.55 3.79
N ALA A 157 -6.40 20.23 2.96
CA ALA A 157 -7.73 19.89 3.45
C ALA A 157 -7.71 18.63 4.34
N ALA A 158 -6.96 17.60 3.98
CA ALA A 158 -6.86 16.38 4.78
C ALA A 158 -6.27 16.64 6.17
N HIS A 159 -5.15 17.37 6.26
CA HIS A 159 -4.60 17.82 7.55
C HIS A 159 -5.61 18.62 8.38
N LYS A 160 -6.27 19.59 7.75
CA LYS A 160 -7.29 20.44 8.40
C LYS A 160 -8.43 19.59 8.94
N GLY A 161 -9.03 18.72 8.12
CA GLY A 161 -10.15 17.89 8.54
C GLY A 161 -9.80 16.90 9.64
N THR A 162 -8.60 16.30 9.63
CA THR A 162 -8.13 15.47 10.75
C THR A 162 -8.06 16.25 12.07
N SER A 163 -7.59 17.50 12.04
CA SER A 163 -7.58 18.39 13.21
C SER A 163 -8.99 18.82 13.63
N ASP A 164 -9.81 19.25 12.67
CA ASP A 164 -11.15 19.79 12.91
C ASP A 164 -12.08 18.70 13.47
N ILE A 165 -12.05 17.46 12.95
CA ILE A 165 -12.83 16.33 13.50
C ILE A 165 -12.53 16.12 15.00
N VAL A 166 -11.25 16.14 15.38
CA VAL A 166 -10.82 15.96 16.78
C VAL A 166 -11.27 17.14 17.66
N SER A 167 -11.18 18.37 17.15
CA SER A 167 -11.70 19.57 17.80
C SER A 167 -13.21 19.49 18.04
N ASP A 168 -13.97 19.30 16.96
CA ASP A 168 -15.41 19.51 16.90
C ASP A 168 -16.20 18.39 17.58
N HIS A 169 -15.73 17.14 17.47
CA HIS A 169 -16.43 15.96 17.97
C HIS A 169 -15.78 15.33 19.22
N PHE A 170 -14.48 15.56 19.45
CA PHE A 170 -13.71 14.86 20.50
C PHE A 170 -13.01 15.81 21.49
N GLN A 171 -13.44 17.07 21.57
CA GLN A 171 -12.96 18.07 22.54
C GLN A 171 -11.45 18.37 22.42
N GLY A 172 -10.87 18.20 21.23
CA GLY A 172 -9.43 18.33 21.00
C GLY A 172 -8.60 17.11 21.43
N ASP A 173 -9.23 16.02 21.88
CA ASP A 173 -8.55 14.83 22.37
C ASP A 173 -8.75 13.63 21.42
N ARG A 174 -7.73 13.34 20.62
CA ARG A 174 -7.71 12.25 19.64
C ARG A 174 -7.87 10.86 20.26
N LEU A 175 -7.57 10.69 21.55
CA LEU A 175 -7.69 9.38 22.22
C LEU A 175 -9.15 9.00 22.51
N LYS A 176 -10.07 9.98 22.51
CA LYS A 176 -11.52 9.74 22.66
C LYS A 176 -12.18 9.24 21.37
N VAL A 177 -11.47 9.27 20.23
CA VAL A 177 -11.99 8.75 18.96
C VAL A 177 -12.15 7.23 19.09
N SER A 178 -13.38 6.73 19.06
CA SER A 178 -13.66 5.30 19.20
C SER A 178 -13.17 4.51 17.97
N HIS A 179 -12.10 3.74 18.11
CA HIS A 179 -11.45 3.04 17.00
C HIS A 179 -10.87 1.68 17.44
N ILE A 180 -10.37 0.89 16.49
CA ILE A 180 -9.57 -0.30 16.80
C ILE A 180 -8.11 0.12 16.97
N ASP A 181 -7.51 -0.14 18.14
CA ASP A 181 -6.05 -0.14 18.24
C ASP A 181 -5.49 -1.24 17.34
N LYS A 182 -5.02 -0.82 16.16
CA LYS A 182 -4.41 -1.67 15.12
C LYS A 182 -3.23 -2.49 15.65
N ARG A 183 -2.46 -1.95 16.60
CA ARG A 183 -1.26 -2.57 17.17
C ARG A 183 -1.62 -3.60 18.24
N GLN A 184 -2.54 -3.29 19.14
CA GLN A 184 -3.07 -4.24 20.12
C GLN A 184 -3.89 -5.34 19.44
N SER A 185 -4.65 -5.03 18.39
CA SER A 185 -5.32 -6.03 17.54
C SER A 185 -4.31 -6.98 16.90
N PHE A 186 -3.26 -6.45 16.26
CA PHE A 186 -2.17 -7.24 15.69
C PHE A 186 -1.55 -8.20 16.73
N TYR A 187 -1.12 -7.70 17.89
CA TYR A 187 -0.45 -8.54 18.89
C TYR A 187 -1.34 -9.60 19.55
N ARG A 188 -2.67 -9.37 19.59
CA ARG A 188 -3.65 -10.38 20.02
C ARG A 188 -3.80 -11.49 18.97
N ASN A 189 -3.96 -11.11 17.70
CA ASN A 189 -4.40 -12.03 16.65
C ASN A 189 -3.25 -12.76 15.94
N ALA A 190 -2.07 -12.14 15.80
CA ALA A 190 -0.98 -12.69 14.98
C ALA A 190 -0.24 -13.88 15.60
N ARG A 191 -0.39 -14.15 16.90
CA ARG A 191 0.37 -15.20 17.61
C ARG A 191 -0.05 -16.62 17.23
N ASP A 192 -1.32 -16.83 16.96
CA ASP A 192 -1.91 -18.13 16.64
C ASP A 192 -2.01 -18.38 15.12
N MET A 193 -1.29 -17.58 14.34
CA MET A 193 -1.42 -17.52 12.90
C MET A 193 -0.17 -17.92 12.16
N ASN A 194 -0.28 -19.05 11.45
CA ASN A 194 0.68 -19.42 10.42
C ASN A 194 0.39 -18.68 9.10
N LEU A 195 0.23 -17.35 9.16
CA LEU A 195 0.15 -16.45 8.01
C LEU A 195 1.56 -15.98 7.62
N GLY A 196 1.78 -15.63 6.35
CA GLY A 196 3.09 -15.12 5.90
C GLY A 196 4.26 -16.11 6.01
N VAL A 197 4.00 -17.42 6.20
CA VAL A 197 5.02 -18.50 6.29
C VAL A 197 6.01 -18.47 5.13
N PHE A 198 5.47 -18.19 3.94
CA PHE A 198 6.16 -17.82 2.71
C PHE A 198 7.41 -16.93 2.93
N PHE A 199 7.28 -15.90 3.77
CA PHE A 199 8.28 -14.84 3.96
C PHE A 199 9.13 -14.95 5.23
N CYS A 200 8.88 -15.96 6.07
CA CYS A 200 9.67 -16.46 7.21
C CYS A 200 10.57 -15.46 8.00
N PRO A 201 10.37 -15.31 9.34
CA PRO A 201 9.38 -15.97 10.18
C PRO A 201 7.95 -15.43 10.01
N SER A 202 6.96 -16.33 10.08
CA SER A 202 5.53 -16.00 10.05
C SER A 202 5.04 -15.12 11.20
N CYS A 203 5.88 -14.86 12.23
CA CYS A 203 5.56 -13.97 13.33
C CYS A 203 6.08 -12.52 13.16
N SER A 204 6.76 -12.20 12.05
CA SER A 204 7.15 -10.81 11.77
C SER A 204 5.91 -9.95 11.45
N PRO A 205 5.78 -8.74 12.05
CA PRO A 205 4.75 -7.77 11.65
C PRO A 205 4.78 -7.41 10.17
N LEU A 206 5.97 -7.38 9.55
CA LEU A 206 6.10 -7.13 8.12
C LEU A 206 5.62 -8.34 7.29
N ALA A 207 6.03 -9.56 7.65
CA ALA A 207 5.61 -10.77 6.93
C ALA A 207 4.09 -10.98 6.98
N VAL A 208 3.48 -10.77 8.15
CA VAL A 208 2.03 -10.87 8.32
C VAL A 208 1.31 -9.70 7.66
N GLY A 209 1.79 -8.45 7.85
CA GLY A 209 1.20 -7.25 7.26
C GLY A 209 1.18 -7.30 5.72
N ALA A 210 2.32 -7.65 5.11
CA ALA A 210 2.42 -7.81 3.66
C ALA A 210 1.50 -8.91 3.13
N PHE A 211 1.44 -10.07 3.79
CA PHE A 211 0.53 -11.15 3.38
C PHE A 211 -0.95 -10.73 3.50
N ASP A 212 -1.35 -10.35 4.71
CA ASP A 212 -2.75 -10.27 5.14
C ASP A 212 -3.42 -8.94 4.72
N SER A 213 -2.68 -7.83 4.81
CA SER A 213 -3.19 -6.48 4.46
C SER A 213 -2.78 -6.03 3.05
N GLY A 214 -1.98 -6.83 2.34
CA GLY A 214 -1.48 -6.51 1.00
C GLY A 214 -1.83 -7.58 -0.01
N ILE A 215 -1.05 -8.67 -0.01
CA ILE A 215 -1.09 -9.69 -1.05
C ILE A 215 -2.49 -10.28 -1.18
N VAL A 216 -3.14 -10.69 -0.09
CA VAL A 216 -4.49 -11.28 -0.16
C VAL A 216 -5.53 -10.30 -0.72
N PRO A 217 -5.77 -9.09 -0.15
CA PRO A 217 -6.74 -8.16 -0.71
C PRO A 217 -6.41 -7.73 -2.14
N CYS A 218 -5.16 -7.40 -2.46
CA CYS A 218 -4.77 -7.06 -3.84
C CYS A 218 -5.03 -8.23 -4.82
N SER A 219 -4.81 -9.48 -4.39
CA SER A 219 -5.15 -10.67 -5.19
C SER A 219 -6.65 -10.82 -5.40
N LEU A 220 -7.47 -10.51 -4.38
CA LEU A 220 -8.93 -10.51 -4.50
C LEU A 220 -9.38 -9.43 -5.49
N SER A 221 -8.87 -8.20 -5.40
CA SER A 221 -9.14 -7.14 -6.39
C SER A 221 -8.78 -7.57 -7.81
N ILE A 222 -7.55 -8.06 -8.03
CA ILE A 222 -7.06 -8.45 -9.35
C ILE A 222 -7.76 -9.70 -9.90
N SER A 223 -8.34 -10.55 -9.05
CA SER A 223 -9.19 -11.68 -9.49
C SER A 223 -10.43 -11.25 -10.26
N ALA A 224 -10.77 -9.95 -10.25
CA ALA A 224 -11.66 -9.35 -11.23
C ALA A 224 -11.26 -9.71 -12.66
N PHE A 225 -9.97 -9.74 -13.01
CA PHE A 225 -9.47 -9.78 -14.39
C PHE A 225 -8.60 -11.00 -14.74
N LEU A 226 -8.01 -11.66 -13.73
CA LEU A 226 -7.05 -12.75 -13.88
C LEU A 226 -7.52 -14.03 -13.18
N ASP A 227 -7.08 -15.18 -13.69
CA ASP A 227 -7.23 -16.46 -12.99
C ASP A 227 -6.46 -16.45 -11.66
N PRO A 228 -6.88 -17.24 -10.64
CA PRO A 228 -6.35 -17.09 -9.28
C PRO A 228 -4.82 -17.14 -9.13
N GLU A 229 -4.10 -17.99 -9.89
CA GLU A 229 -2.62 -18.01 -9.84
C GLU A 229 -2.01 -16.66 -10.27
N ALA A 230 -2.51 -16.12 -11.38
CA ALA A 230 -2.05 -14.86 -11.93
C ALA A 230 -2.50 -13.67 -11.04
N ALA A 231 -3.68 -13.75 -10.42
CA ALA A 231 -4.13 -12.78 -9.44
C ALA A 231 -3.23 -12.75 -8.19
N VAL A 232 -2.80 -13.91 -7.67
CA VAL A 232 -1.85 -13.99 -6.54
C VAL A 232 -0.49 -13.40 -6.89
N LYS A 233 0.05 -13.72 -8.07
CA LYS A 233 1.31 -13.14 -8.55
C LYS A 233 1.21 -11.63 -8.77
N GLY A 234 0.12 -11.13 -9.36
CA GLY A 234 -0.14 -9.70 -9.56
C GLY A 234 -0.30 -8.95 -8.24
N GLY A 235 -1.10 -9.48 -7.32
CA GLY A 235 -1.32 -8.89 -5.99
C GLY A 235 -0.06 -8.86 -5.12
N SER A 236 0.94 -9.68 -5.44
CA SER A 236 2.23 -9.71 -4.74
C SER A 236 3.13 -8.49 -4.98
N ILE A 237 2.81 -7.65 -5.97
CA ILE A 237 3.52 -6.40 -6.23
C ILE A 237 3.36 -5.38 -5.08
N SER A 238 2.20 -5.38 -4.39
CA SER A 238 1.95 -4.49 -3.25
C SER A 238 2.95 -4.66 -2.11
N GLY A 239 3.57 -5.85 -2.00
CA GLY A 239 4.60 -6.14 -1.02
C GLY A 239 5.80 -5.18 -1.04
N VAL A 240 6.14 -4.60 -2.22
CA VAL A 240 7.24 -3.62 -2.31
C VAL A 240 6.88 -2.32 -1.59
N ALA A 241 5.68 -1.78 -1.85
CA ALA A 241 5.20 -0.55 -1.21
C ALA A 241 5.03 -0.74 0.30
N ILE A 242 4.48 -1.89 0.73
CA ILE A 242 4.32 -2.22 2.15
C ILE A 242 5.67 -2.32 2.87
N CYS A 243 6.72 -2.81 2.20
CA CYS A 243 8.07 -2.80 2.76
C CYS A 243 8.66 -1.40 2.96
N ASP A 244 8.24 -0.39 2.18
CA ASP A 244 8.65 1.02 2.32
C ASP A 244 7.82 1.75 3.39
N ASP A 245 6.49 1.54 3.40
CA ASP A 245 5.53 2.08 4.40
C ASP A 245 5.83 1.57 5.83
N TYR A 246 5.98 0.25 6.01
CA TYR A 246 6.20 -0.36 7.33
C TYR A 246 7.64 -0.14 7.86
N ALA A 247 8.45 0.74 7.24
CA ALA A 247 9.85 1.01 7.60
C ALA A 247 10.05 1.26 9.10
N ALA A 248 9.21 2.12 9.69
CA ALA A 248 9.31 2.55 11.09
C ALA A 248 9.24 1.39 12.10
N PHE A 249 8.57 0.29 11.73
CA PHE A 249 8.35 -0.87 12.61
C PHE A 249 9.15 -2.12 12.18
N SER A 250 9.67 -2.13 10.96
CA SER A 250 10.29 -3.31 10.32
C SER A 250 11.76 -3.12 9.93
N ILE A 251 12.44 -2.03 10.30
CA ILE A 251 13.81 -1.72 9.83
C ILE A 251 14.82 -2.91 9.97
N LYS A 252 14.65 -3.75 10.99
CA LYS A 252 15.47 -4.95 11.26
C LYS A 252 15.13 -6.18 10.39
N ASP A 253 13.96 -6.20 9.75
CA ASP A 253 13.40 -7.33 9.01
C ASP A 253 13.96 -7.43 7.58
N HIS A 254 15.28 -7.26 7.43
CA HIS A 254 15.96 -7.19 6.13
C HIS A 254 15.82 -8.47 5.29
N GLU A 255 15.91 -9.66 5.90
CA GLU A 255 15.73 -10.93 5.19
C GLU A 255 14.27 -11.13 4.72
N ILE A 256 13.29 -10.68 5.51
CA ILE A 256 11.87 -10.71 5.15
C ILE A 256 11.59 -9.74 4.00
N ARG A 257 12.12 -8.50 4.06
CA ARG A 257 12.06 -7.54 2.93
C ARG A 257 12.66 -8.16 1.67
N LEU A 258 13.82 -8.81 1.76
CA LEU A 258 14.45 -9.46 0.62
C LEU A 258 13.57 -10.55 0.00
N ARG A 259 12.89 -11.37 0.83
CA ARG A 259 11.94 -12.39 0.34
C ARG A 259 10.71 -11.77 -0.34
N ILE A 260 10.09 -10.76 0.29
CA ILE A 260 8.90 -10.07 -0.25
C ILE A 260 9.22 -9.36 -1.56
N VAL A 261 10.24 -8.48 -1.54
CA VAL A 261 10.64 -7.68 -2.71
C VAL A 261 11.24 -8.56 -3.81
N GLY A 262 11.96 -9.63 -3.45
CA GLY A 262 12.43 -10.64 -4.39
C GLY A 262 11.25 -11.31 -5.11
N PHE A 263 10.28 -11.86 -4.37
CA PHE A 263 9.11 -12.51 -4.97
C PHE A 263 8.31 -11.55 -5.86
N ALA A 264 8.06 -10.31 -5.40
CA ALA A 264 7.38 -9.28 -6.18
C ALA A 264 8.12 -8.94 -7.49
N LEU A 265 9.43 -8.74 -7.46
CA LEU A 265 10.23 -8.48 -8.67
C LEU A 265 10.24 -9.69 -9.62
N GLY A 266 10.21 -10.91 -9.07
CA GLY A 266 10.01 -12.14 -9.85
C GLY A 266 8.66 -12.15 -10.58
N CYS A 267 7.57 -11.79 -9.91
CA CYS A 267 6.26 -11.63 -10.55
C CYS A 267 6.29 -10.60 -11.68
N ALA A 268 6.90 -9.43 -11.44
CA ALA A 268 7.02 -8.38 -12.47
C ALA A 268 7.91 -8.80 -13.66
N TYR A 269 8.90 -9.68 -13.45
CA TYR A 269 9.68 -10.27 -14.54
C TYR A 269 8.85 -11.26 -15.37
N GLU A 270 8.03 -12.10 -14.72
CA GLU A 270 7.16 -13.07 -15.40
C GLU A 270 6.03 -12.42 -16.22
N PHE A 271 5.42 -11.35 -15.70
CA PHE A 271 4.39 -10.58 -16.43
C PHE A 271 4.98 -9.60 -17.45
N GLY A 272 6.06 -8.91 -17.09
CA GLY A 272 6.59 -7.78 -17.85
C GLY A 272 5.62 -6.60 -17.96
N GLY A 273 5.80 -5.80 -19.01
CA GLY A 273 4.90 -4.70 -19.36
C GLY A 273 4.72 -3.66 -18.25
N GLN A 274 3.48 -3.15 -18.13
CA GLN A 274 3.11 -2.11 -17.17
C GLN A 274 3.23 -2.57 -15.69
N LEU A 275 3.33 -3.87 -15.41
CA LEU A 275 3.52 -4.34 -14.02
C LEU A 275 4.91 -3.97 -13.48
N VAL A 276 5.90 -3.79 -14.36
CA VAL A 276 7.22 -3.24 -13.98
C VAL A 276 7.11 -1.76 -13.61
N ASN A 277 6.25 -1.01 -14.29
CA ASN A 277 5.94 0.38 -13.91
C ASN A 277 5.19 0.44 -12.57
N ALA A 278 4.27 -0.50 -12.33
CA ALA A 278 3.48 -0.57 -11.09
C ALA A 278 4.32 -0.83 -9.83
N ILE A 279 5.47 -1.53 -9.93
CA ILE A 279 6.45 -1.62 -8.83
C ILE A 279 6.92 -0.22 -8.39
N ILE A 280 7.17 0.68 -9.35
CA ILE A 280 7.77 1.99 -9.09
C ILE A 280 6.77 2.94 -8.44
N ASP A 281 5.46 2.69 -8.58
CA ASP A 281 4.41 3.48 -7.94
C ASP A 281 4.51 3.45 -6.41
N GLY A 282 5.05 2.38 -5.82
CA GLY A 282 5.36 2.32 -4.39
C GLY A 282 6.35 3.39 -3.93
N SER A 283 7.16 3.95 -4.83
CA SER A 283 8.05 5.08 -4.52
C SER A 283 7.31 6.43 -4.45
N MET A 284 6.00 6.47 -4.73
CA MET A 284 5.23 7.70 -4.94
C MET A 284 4.29 8.09 -3.81
N LEU A 285 4.26 7.37 -2.69
CA LEU A 285 3.26 7.55 -1.62
C LEU A 285 3.08 9.03 -1.20
N GLN A 286 4.19 9.75 -1.01
CA GLN A 286 4.22 11.18 -0.64
C GLN A 286 4.29 12.15 -1.84
N CYS A 287 3.90 11.73 -3.05
CA CYS A 287 3.90 12.62 -4.23
C CYS A 287 2.73 13.62 -4.16
N VAL A 288 3.03 14.88 -4.55
CA VAL A 288 2.02 15.93 -4.68
C VAL A 288 1.63 16.07 -6.15
N GLY A 289 0.32 16.03 -6.43
CA GLY A 289 -0.23 16.24 -7.77
C GLY A 289 -0.21 17.70 -8.23
N THR A 290 -0.58 17.93 -9.49
CA THR A 290 -0.45 19.22 -10.19
C THR A 290 -1.77 19.99 -10.38
N SER A 291 -2.86 19.54 -9.78
CA SER A 291 -4.20 20.10 -9.97
C SER A 291 -4.60 21.06 -8.85
N ASP A 292 -5.23 22.18 -9.22
CA ASP A 292 -5.85 23.11 -8.27
C ASP A 292 -7.28 22.66 -7.85
N GLN A 293 -7.75 21.50 -8.30
CA GLN A 293 -9.07 20.96 -7.94
C GLN A 293 -9.15 20.57 -6.46
N VAL A 294 -10.23 20.99 -5.82
CA VAL A 294 -10.52 20.78 -4.40
C VAL A 294 -11.89 20.09 -4.23
N THR A 295 -12.00 18.88 -4.77
CA THR A 295 -13.23 18.06 -4.77
C THR A 295 -13.00 16.69 -4.12
N VAL A 296 -14.09 15.95 -3.89
CA VAL A 296 -14.05 14.57 -3.37
C VAL A 296 -13.33 13.62 -4.33
N GLU A 297 -13.52 13.78 -5.64
CA GLU A 297 -12.84 12.98 -6.67
C GLU A 297 -11.33 13.25 -6.67
N ALA A 298 -10.92 14.49 -6.41
CA ALA A 298 -9.51 14.83 -6.22
C ALA A 298 -8.94 14.24 -4.91
N ALA A 299 -9.74 14.13 -3.84
CA ALA A 299 -9.35 13.38 -2.64
C ALA A 299 -9.18 11.88 -2.93
N MET A 300 -10.09 11.25 -3.66
CA MET A 300 -9.96 9.85 -4.08
C MET A 300 -8.69 9.63 -4.94
N ALA A 301 -8.41 10.53 -5.89
CA ALA A 301 -7.22 10.47 -6.75
C ALA A 301 -5.90 10.60 -5.96
N TRP A 302 -5.84 11.50 -4.98
CA TRP A 302 -4.70 11.62 -4.06
C TRP A 302 -4.46 10.32 -3.28
N ARG A 303 -5.56 9.70 -2.83
CA ARG A 303 -5.51 8.48 -2.04
C ARG A 303 -5.02 7.28 -2.86
N VAL A 304 -5.29 7.21 -4.17
CA VAL A 304 -4.68 6.17 -5.03
C VAL A 304 -3.15 6.22 -5.00
N ILE A 305 -2.57 7.42 -4.96
CA ILE A 305 -1.11 7.61 -4.88
C ILE A 305 -0.58 7.24 -3.49
N SER A 306 -1.13 7.84 -2.43
CA SER A 306 -0.68 7.59 -1.05
C SER A 306 -1.02 6.18 -0.51
N GLY A 307 -1.99 5.49 -1.11
CA GLY A 307 -2.30 4.08 -0.83
C GLY A 307 -1.68 3.07 -1.80
N CYS A 308 -0.99 3.52 -2.86
CA CYS A 308 -0.38 2.67 -3.90
C CYS A 308 -1.31 1.57 -4.47
N THR A 309 -2.59 1.89 -4.76
CA THR A 309 -3.54 0.90 -5.31
C THR A 309 -3.40 0.70 -6.83
N SER A 310 -2.50 1.42 -7.50
CA SER A 310 -2.26 1.30 -8.94
C SER A 310 -1.95 -0.11 -9.48
N PRO A 311 -1.27 -1.04 -8.76
CA PRO A 311 -1.01 -2.39 -9.28
C PRO A 311 -2.28 -3.24 -9.47
N ASN A 312 -3.39 -2.86 -8.83
CA ASN A 312 -4.63 -3.63 -8.85
C ASN A 312 -5.50 -3.36 -10.09
N SER A 313 -5.07 -2.43 -10.95
CA SER A 313 -5.78 -2.00 -12.15
C SER A 313 -5.76 -3.04 -13.28
N GLY A 314 -6.93 -3.32 -13.88
CA GLY A 314 -7.05 -4.16 -15.07
C GLY A 314 -6.31 -3.61 -16.29
N TYR A 315 -6.03 -2.30 -16.32
CA TYR A 315 -5.20 -1.65 -17.34
C TYR A 315 -3.76 -2.18 -17.34
N ILE A 316 -3.17 -2.38 -16.15
CA ILE A 316 -1.79 -2.89 -15.99
C ILE A 316 -1.62 -4.27 -16.64
N PHE A 317 -2.69 -5.08 -16.64
CA PHE A 317 -2.75 -6.41 -17.23
C PHE A 317 -3.32 -6.44 -18.67
N GLY A 318 -3.55 -5.27 -19.29
CA GLY A 318 -4.09 -5.14 -20.64
C GLY A 318 -5.53 -5.67 -20.79
N LYS A 319 -6.33 -5.61 -19.72
CA LYS A 319 -7.72 -6.11 -19.66
C LYS A 319 -8.77 -5.02 -19.76
N GLU A 320 -8.38 -3.77 -19.54
CA GLU A 320 -9.24 -2.58 -19.50
C GLU A 320 -8.57 -1.40 -20.21
N SER A 321 -9.35 -0.38 -20.59
CA SER A 321 -8.82 0.93 -20.93
C SER A 321 -8.28 1.66 -19.69
N LEU A 322 -7.53 2.76 -19.89
CA LEU A 322 -6.97 3.52 -18.78
C LEU A 322 -8.06 4.02 -17.82
N GLU A 323 -9.15 4.60 -18.33
CA GLU A 323 -10.21 5.16 -17.50
C GLU A 323 -11.02 4.09 -16.74
N GLU A 324 -11.28 2.94 -17.36
CA GLU A 324 -11.87 1.78 -16.67
C GLU A 324 -10.95 1.27 -15.56
N GLY A 325 -9.65 1.20 -15.85
CA GLY A 325 -8.62 0.77 -14.90
C GLY A 325 -8.40 1.71 -13.71
N LEU A 326 -8.81 2.98 -13.79
CA LEU A 326 -8.81 3.91 -12.65
C LEU A 326 -9.95 3.63 -11.66
N VAL A 327 -11.02 2.94 -12.08
CA VAL A 327 -12.18 2.67 -11.21
C VAL A 327 -11.80 1.78 -10.02
N ILE A 328 -11.10 0.66 -10.26
CA ILE A 328 -10.78 -0.27 -9.18
C ILE A 328 -9.86 0.38 -8.13
N THR A 329 -8.88 1.17 -8.57
CA THR A 329 -7.86 1.76 -7.70
C THR A 329 -8.43 2.85 -6.82
N GLU A 330 -9.30 3.71 -7.39
CA GLU A 330 -10.03 4.76 -6.68
C GLU A 330 -11.07 4.20 -5.70
N VAL A 331 -11.82 3.16 -6.09
CA VAL A 331 -12.83 2.54 -5.22
C VAL A 331 -12.16 1.77 -4.07
N GLU A 332 -11.08 1.04 -4.34
CA GLU A 332 -10.38 0.24 -3.34
C GLU A 332 -9.90 1.11 -2.16
N ILE A 333 -9.14 2.17 -2.45
CA ILE A 333 -8.63 3.03 -1.38
C ILE A 333 -9.74 3.87 -0.72
N ALA A 334 -10.78 4.26 -1.47
CA ALA A 334 -11.88 5.01 -0.88
C ALA A 334 -12.71 4.16 0.11
N ILE A 335 -12.90 2.86 -0.17
CA ILE A 335 -13.54 1.92 0.78
C ILE A 335 -12.63 1.68 1.99
N HIS A 336 -11.31 1.61 1.81
CA HIS A 336 -10.37 1.54 2.93
C HIS A 336 -10.51 2.77 3.83
N ASP A 337 -10.45 3.97 3.25
CA ASP A 337 -10.59 5.22 4.00
C ASP A 337 -11.91 5.31 4.77
N LEU A 338 -13.02 4.89 4.16
CA LEU A 338 -14.36 4.84 4.79
C LEU A 338 -14.43 3.85 5.97
N LEU A 339 -13.64 2.78 5.96
CA LEU A 339 -13.60 1.80 7.04
C LEU A 339 -12.53 2.13 8.10
N ASP A 340 -11.53 2.95 7.76
CA ASP A 340 -10.37 3.22 8.62
C ASP A 340 -10.30 4.63 9.24
N TRP A 341 -11.12 5.59 8.77
CA TRP A 341 -11.00 7.01 9.13
C TRP A 341 -10.93 7.30 10.63
N ARG A 342 -11.68 6.56 11.47
CA ARG A 342 -11.60 6.74 12.94
C ARG A 342 -10.23 6.39 13.49
N SER A 343 -9.62 5.31 13.02
CA SER A 343 -8.29 4.88 13.45
C SER A 343 -7.21 5.85 12.94
N ASP A 344 -7.37 6.37 11.73
CA ASP A 344 -6.44 7.34 11.16
C ASP A 344 -6.51 8.68 11.89
N VAL A 345 -7.72 9.20 12.13
CA VAL A 345 -7.93 10.42 12.93
C VAL A 345 -7.41 10.26 14.36
N ALA A 346 -7.64 9.12 15.02
CA ALA A 346 -7.08 8.83 16.35
C ALA A 346 -5.54 8.82 16.34
N ALA A 347 -4.94 8.22 15.31
CA ALA A 347 -3.50 8.22 15.12
C ALA A 347 -2.93 9.60 14.77
N GLY A 348 -3.78 10.57 14.38
CA GLY A 348 -3.36 11.85 13.79
C GLY A 348 -2.85 11.69 12.36
N ASN A 349 -3.15 10.56 11.69
CA ASN A 349 -2.84 10.39 10.28
C ASN A 349 -3.85 11.17 9.44
N HIS A 350 -3.32 12.01 8.55
CA HIS A 350 -4.08 12.84 7.64
C HIS A 350 -4.45 12.12 6.34
N GLU A 351 -3.77 11.01 6.01
CA GLU A 351 -3.92 10.26 4.75
C GLU A 351 -5.23 9.48 4.67
N ASN A 352 -6.35 10.19 4.63
CA ASN A 352 -7.68 9.61 4.55
C ASN A 352 -8.64 10.57 3.82
N GLY A 353 -9.37 10.06 2.82
CA GLY A 353 -10.27 10.87 1.99
C GLY A 353 -11.50 11.41 2.73
N VAL A 354 -11.94 10.78 3.83
CA VAL A 354 -13.00 11.33 4.70
C VAL A 354 -12.49 12.57 5.43
N SER A 355 -11.26 12.53 5.95
CA SER A 355 -10.58 13.71 6.53
C SER A 355 -10.44 14.83 5.50
N ALA A 356 -10.05 14.52 4.26
CA ALA A 356 -10.00 15.51 3.18
C ALA A 356 -11.37 16.14 2.91
N ALA A 357 -12.42 15.33 2.77
CA ALA A 357 -13.79 15.80 2.57
C ALA A 357 -14.28 16.70 3.72
N TYR A 358 -13.95 16.38 4.98
CA TYR A 358 -14.29 17.22 6.13
C TYR A 358 -13.55 18.57 6.07
N GLY A 359 -12.24 18.55 5.79
CA GLY A 359 -11.44 19.77 5.74
C GLY A 359 -11.83 20.75 4.64
N LEU A 360 -12.39 20.24 3.53
CA LEU A 360 -13.03 21.02 2.46
C LEU A 360 -14.31 21.75 2.91
N GLY A 361 -14.86 21.44 4.09
CA GLY A 361 -16.07 22.05 4.62
C GLY A 361 -17.37 21.44 4.08
N ILE A 362 -17.34 20.17 3.68
CA ILE A 362 -18.53 19.42 3.26
C ILE A 362 -19.37 19.07 4.50
N GLU A 363 -20.67 19.34 4.46
CA GLU A 363 -21.59 19.18 5.60
C GLU A 363 -21.74 17.73 6.08
N ASP A 364 -21.83 16.78 5.13
CA ASP A 364 -21.75 15.34 5.41
C ASP A 364 -20.61 14.72 4.58
N PRO A 365 -19.37 14.77 5.10
CA PRO A 365 -18.20 14.37 4.33
C PRO A 365 -18.12 12.86 4.15
N PHE A 366 -18.58 12.08 5.13
CA PHE A 366 -18.61 10.62 5.04
C PHE A 366 -19.63 10.16 3.98
N HIS A 367 -20.86 10.68 4.00
CA HIS A 367 -21.86 10.30 3.01
C HIS A 367 -21.48 10.77 1.61
N THR A 368 -20.96 11.99 1.46
CA THR A 368 -20.54 12.51 0.14
C THR A 368 -19.40 11.68 -0.44
N TYR A 369 -18.41 11.29 0.38
CA TYR A 369 -17.30 10.44 -0.04
C TYR A 369 -17.77 9.02 -0.41
N LEU A 370 -18.69 8.43 0.38
CA LEU A 370 -19.33 7.15 0.06
C LEU A 370 -20.16 7.22 -1.23
N GLU A 371 -20.95 8.28 -1.45
CA GLU A 371 -21.78 8.43 -2.64
C GLU A 371 -20.93 8.57 -3.90
N ALA A 372 -19.85 9.35 -3.85
CA ALA A 372 -18.87 9.45 -4.93
C ALA A 372 -18.21 8.08 -5.23
N THR A 373 -17.81 7.35 -4.18
CA THR A 373 -17.25 6.00 -4.28
C THR A 373 -18.22 5.02 -4.95
N LEU A 374 -19.50 5.03 -4.56
CA LEU A 374 -20.53 4.16 -5.13
C LEU A 374 -20.89 4.55 -6.57
N LYS A 375 -20.94 5.85 -6.90
CA LYS A 375 -21.08 6.33 -8.29
C LYS A 375 -19.92 5.87 -9.16
N ARG A 376 -18.70 5.93 -8.63
CA ARG A 376 -17.49 5.47 -9.33
C ARG A 376 -17.51 3.96 -9.53
N ALA A 377 -17.83 3.18 -8.49
CA ALA A 377 -18.03 1.73 -8.59
C ALA A 377 -19.11 1.36 -9.62
N ALA A 378 -20.21 2.11 -9.69
CA ALA A 378 -21.27 1.89 -10.67
C ALA A 378 -20.86 2.18 -12.13
N SER A 379 -19.81 3.00 -12.34
CA SER A 379 -19.28 3.27 -13.69
C SER A 379 -18.54 2.08 -14.32
N ASN A 380 -17.98 1.19 -13.49
CA ASN A 380 -17.48 -0.13 -13.90
C ASN A 380 -17.79 -1.16 -12.78
N PRO A 381 -18.98 -1.79 -12.81
CA PRO A 381 -19.46 -2.62 -11.69
C PRO A 381 -18.61 -3.85 -11.37
N ARG A 382 -17.84 -4.37 -12.34
CA ARG A 382 -16.89 -5.46 -12.10
C ARG A 382 -15.76 -4.97 -11.19
N SER A 383 -15.07 -3.93 -11.64
CA SER A 383 -13.96 -3.30 -10.93
C SER A 383 -14.38 -2.77 -9.56
N GLY A 384 -15.51 -2.05 -9.48
CA GLY A 384 -16.06 -1.58 -8.21
C GLY A 384 -16.43 -2.71 -7.25
N GLY A 385 -17.09 -3.76 -7.72
CA GLY A 385 -17.51 -4.89 -6.87
C GLY A 385 -16.34 -5.67 -6.26
N TYR A 386 -15.30 -5.94 -7.05
CA TYR A 386 -14.11 -6.66 -6.55
C TYR A 386 -13.27 -5.81 -5.59
N ALA A 387 -13.08 -4.51 -5.85
CA ALA A 387 -12.41 -3.58 -4.91
C ALA A 387 -13.12 -3.54 -3.55
N ILE A 388 -14.45 -3.36 -3.55
CA ILE A 388 -15.25 -3.36 -2.33
C ILE A 388 -15.09 -4.69 -1.58
N ALA A 389 -15.21 -5.82 -2.29
CA ALA A 389 -15.11 -7.15 -1.67
C ALA A 389 -13.73 -7.41 -1.04
N ALA A 390 -12.65 -7.04 -1.72
CA ALA A 390 -11.27 -7.22 -1.27
C ALA A 390 -10.96 -6.44 0.03
N ILE A 391 -11.42 -5.19 0.10
CA ILE A 391 -11.13 -4.32 1.24
C ILE A 391 -12.06 -4.63 2.41
N VAL A 392 -13.33 -4.96 2.16
CA VAL A 392 -14.21 -5.51 3.21
C VAL A 392 -13.66 -6.83 3.75
N TYR A 393 -13.09 -7.71 2.91
CA TYR A 393 -12.37 -8.88 3.40
C TYR A 393 -11.24 -8.46 4.35
N MET A 394 -10.32 -7.58 3.91
CA MET A 394 -9.17 -7.12 4.72
C MET A 394 -9.60 -6.57 6.09
N HIS A 395 -10.54 -5.63 6.13
CA HIS A 395 -10.95 -5.00 7.40
C HIS A 395 -11.55 -5.98 8.41
N PHE A 396 -12.18 -7.06 7.94
CA PHE A 396 -12.88 -8.02 8.80
C PHE A 396 -12.05 -9.28 9.12
N THR A 397 -11.11 -9.69 8.25
CA THR A 397 -10.30 -10.90 8.48
C THR A 397 -8.89 -10.62 8.97
N SER A 398 -8.30 -9.48 8.61
CA SER A 398 -6.87 -9.25 8.82
C SER A 398 -6.53 -8.87 10.24
N VAL A 399 -5.39 -9.38 10.74
CA VAL A 399 -4.99 -9.29 12.16
C VAL A 399 -4.91 -7.87 12.71
N ARG A 400 -4.57 -6.92 11.85
CA ARG A 400 -4.42 -5.49 12.17
C ARG A 400 -5.77 -4.82 12.34
N TYR A 401 -6.74 -5.19 11.52
CA TYR A 401 -8.04 -4.52 11.45
C TYR A 401 -9.05 -5.22 12.36
N GLY A 402 -9.33 -6.52 12.17
CA GLY A 402 -10.07 -7.38 13.11
C GLY A 402 -11.27 -6.72 13.78
N ALA A 403 -12.10 -6.02 13.01
CA ALA A 403 -12.65 -4.71 13.37
C ALA A 403 -13.51 -4.57 14.65
N GLY A 404 -13.96 -5.65 15.29
CA GLY A 404 -14.86 -5.59 16.45
C GLY A 404 -16.20 -4.87 16.20
N LEU A 405 -16.51 -4.57 14.93
CA LEU A 405 -17.75 -3.98 14.47
C LEU A 405 -18.86 -5.04 14.43
N VAL A 406 -20.08 -4.64 14.80
CA VAL A 406 -21.26 -5.52 14.74
C VAL A 406 -21.95 -5.36 13.39
N TRP A 407 -22.36 -6.50 12.81
CA TRP A 407 -22.82 -6.64 11.43
C TRP A 407 -23.92 -7.77 11.35
N ALA A 408 -25.20 -7.49 10.99
CA ALA A 408 -26.34 -8.44 10.75
C ALA A 408 -27.36 -7.92 9.67
N PRO A 409 -27.93 -8.74 8.72
CA PRO A 409 -28.17 -10.20 8.64
C PRO A 409 -27.55 -10.98 7.42
N LYS A 410 -27.33 -12.30 7.59
CA LYS A 410 -26.20 -13.14 7.10
C LYS A 410 -24.85 -12.71 7.69
N LEU A 411 -24.82 -12.85 9.01
CA LEU A 411 -23.71 -12.47 9.88
C LEU A 411 -22.34 -12.88 9.30
N PRO A 412 -21.37 -11.94 9.25
CA PRO A 412 -19.97 -12.23 9.11
C PRO A 412 -19.44 -12.69 10.47
N PRO A 413 -18.15 -13.01 10.51
CA PRO A 413 -17.40 -13.07 11.75
C PRO A 413 -17.56 -11.80 12.61
N ARG A 414 -17.97 -11.95 13.88
CA ARG A 414 -18.04 -10.82 14.84
C ARG A 414 -16.73 -10.61 15.59
N GLY A 415 -15.74 -11.44 15.31
CA GLY A 415 -14.42 -11.41 15.89
C GLY A 415 -13.50 -12.38 15.18
N PHE A 416 -12.27 -12.43 15.67
CA PHE A 416 -11.22 -13.27 15.11
C PHE A 416 -11.53 -14.78 15.24
N GLU A 417 -12.18 -15.23 16.30
CA GLU A 417 -12.52 -16.64 16.47
C GLU A 417 -13.59 -17.10 15.45
N ASP A 418 -14.66 -16.32 15.29
CA ASP A 418 -15.75 -16.57 14.34
C ASP A 418 -15.29 -16.62 12.87
N SER A 419 -14.16 -15.98 12.55
CA SER A 419 -13.60 -15.91 11.19
C SER A 419 -12.78 -17.15 10.80
N ALA A 420 -12.65 -18.16 11.67
CA ALA A 420 -11.88 -19.37 11.38
C ALA A 420 -12.38 -20.20 10.18
N GLY A 421 -13.66 -20.07 9.79
CA GLY A 421 -14.17 -20.64 8.53
C GLY A 421 -13.67 -19.87 7.31
N ILE A 422 -13.83 -18.54 7.34
CA ILE A 422 -13.45 -17.63 6.27
C ILE A 422 -11.93 -17.59 6.04
N ARG A 423 -11.13 -17.55 7.11
CA ARG A 423 -9.67 -17.58 6.97
C ARG A 423 -9.16 -18.89 6.39
N ARG A 424 -9.92 -19.99 6.54
CA ARG A 424 -9.64 -21.22 5.78
C ARG A 424 -9.99 -21.06 4.30
N LEU A 425 -11.07 -20.37 3.95
CA LEU A 425 -11.34 -20.00 2.54
C LEU A 425 -10.25 -19.08 1.97
N GLY A 426 -9.80 -18.05 2.70
CA GLY A 426 -8.69 -17.19 2.29
C GLY A 426 -7.35 -17.93 2.18
N LYS A 427 -7.07 -18.86 3.10
CA LYS A 427 -5.92 -19.76 3.00
C LYS A 427 -6.04 -20.70 1.80
N THR A 428 -7.20 -21.32 1.55
CA THR A 428 -7.48 -22.13 0.36
C THR A 428 -7.42 -21.31 -0.94
N TRP A 429 -7.78 -20.02 -0.91
CA TRP A 429 -7.57 -19.13 -2.05
C TRP A 429 -6.08 -19.02 -2.40
N ILE A 430 -5.22 -18.73 -1.42
CA ILE A 430 -3.79 -18.52 -1.67
C ILE A 430 -3.03 -19.83 -1.90
N ASP A 431 -3.29 -20.86 -1.08
CA ASP A 431 -2.55 -22.12 -1.09
C ASP A 431 -3.10 -23.13 -2.13
N GLU A 432 -4.36 -22.99 -2.55
CA GLU A 432 -5.00 -23.88 -3.53
C GLU A 432 -5.59 -23.18 -4.76
N LEU A 433 -5.56 -21.85 -4.84
CA LEU A 433 -5.96 -21.07 -6.01
C LEU A 433 -7.45 -21.25 -6.38
N LYS A 434 -8.32 -21.28 -5.35
CA LYS A 434 -9.78 -21.46 -5.49
C LYS A 434 -10.57 -20.46 -4.64
N ASP A 435 -11.58 -19.83 -5.24
CA ASP A 435 -12.49 -18.92 -4.54
C ASP A 435 -13.30 -19.61 -3.44
N CYS A 436 -13.88 -20.78 -3.74
CA CYS A 436 -14.74 -21.51 -2.80
C CYS A 436 -15.89 -20.66 -2.20
N GLY A 437 -16.29 -19.56 -2.86
CA GLY A 437 -17.32 -18.63 -2.41
C GLY A 437 -16.82 -17.44 -1.58
N LEU A 438 -15.52 -17.26 -1.38
CA LEU A 438 -14.95 -16.19 -0.54
C LEU A 438 -15.38 -14.78 -0.98
N VAL A 439 -15.33 -14.48 -2.28
CA VAL A 439 -15.77 -13.19 -2.83
C VAL A 439 -17.27 -13.00 -2.62
N GLN A 440 -18.06 -14.06 -2.77
CA GLN A 440 -19.51 -14.00 -2.57
C GLN A 440 -19.91 -13.89 -1.09
N GLU A 441 -19.15 -14.47 -0.16
CA GLU A 441 -19.32 -14.23 1.28
C GLU A 441 -18.97 -12.78 1.61
N SER A 442 -17.86 -12.24 1.10
CA SER A 442 -17.43 -10.85 1.39
C SER A 442 -18.36 -9.78 0.79
N LEU A 443 -18.93 -10.04 -0.40
CA LEU A 443 -20.01 -9.22 -0.98
C LEU A 443 -21.34 -9.38 -0.24
N GLY A 444 -21.66 -10.61 0.18
CA GLY A 444 -22.84 -10.95 0.98
C GLY A 444 -22.76 -10.40 2.40
N TRP A 445 -21.56 -10.08 2.87
CA TRP A 445 -21.34 -9.04 3.86
C TRP A 445 -21.66 -7.71 3.19
N PHE A 446 -20.75 -7.01 2.49
CA PHE A 446 -20.93 -5.60 2.06
C PHE A 446 -22.37 -5.09 1.88
N GLN A 447 -23.14 -5.75 1.01
CA GLN A 447 -24.56 -5.47 0.71
C GLN A 447 -25.43 -5.27 1.97
N HIS A 448 -25.12 -6.02 3.02
CA HIS A 448 -25.96 -6.20 4.17
C HIS A 448 -25.79 -5.09 5.21
N LEU A 449 -24.59 -4.60 5.55
CA LEU A 449 -24.43 -3.43 6.47
C LEU A 449 -25.07 -2.19 5.87
N VAL A 450 -24.99 -2.05 4.54
CA VAL A 450 -25.70 -1.04 3.76
C VAL A 450 -27.22 -1.23 3.91
N SER A 451 -27.72 -2.46 3.81
CA SER A 451 -29.17 -2.75 3.84
C SER A 451 -29.85 -2.61 5.20
N THR A 452 -29.18 -2.89 6.32
CA THR A 452 -29.74 -2.68 7.68
C THR A 452 -29.42 -1.32 8.27
N GLY A 453 -28.52 -0.57 7.62
CA GLY A 453 -27.97 0.66 8.19
C GLY A 453 -27.26 0.37 9.50
N GLU A 454 -26.48 -0.71 9.57
CA GLU A 454 -25.51 -0.91 10.64
C GLU A 454 -24.16 -0.27 10.26
N ILE A 455 -23.86 -0.08 8.96
CA ILE A 455 -23.22 1.16 8.50
C ILE A 455 -24.35 2.16 8.28
N ARG A 456 -24.67 2.94 9.31
CA ARG A 456 -25.62 4.05 9.18
C ARG A 456 -24.86 5.33 8.84
N LEU A 457 -25.44 6.14 7.96
CA LEU A 457 -24.96 7.47 7.53
C LEU A 457 -24.71 8.48 8.68
N PHE A 458 -24.91 8.11 9.95
CA PHE A 458 -24.95 9.02 11.10
C PHE A 458 -24.06 8.56 12.27
N ASP A 459 -23.04 7.74 11.99
CA ASP A 459 -22.13 7.22 13.02
C ASP A 459 -21.19 8.30 13.63
N VAL A 460 -21.34 9.55 13.19
CA VAL A 460 -20.83 10.77 13.85
C VAL A 460 -21.51 11.03 15.22
N LEU A 461 -22.70 10.45 15.48
CA LEU A 461 -23.57 10.83 16.61
C LEU A 461 -23.85 9.74 17.66
N ASN A 462 -23.31 8.53 17.51
CA ASN A 462 -23.46 7.46 18.52
C ASN A 462 -22.22 7.36 19.42
N PRO A 463 -22.33 7.52 20.75
CA PRO A 463 -21.24 7.20 21.66
C PRO A 463 -21.04 5.68 21.72
N ILE A 464 -20.06 5.20 20.96
CA ILE A 464 -19.44 3.90 21.21
C ILE A 464 -18.72 4.00 22.57
N LYS A 465 -18.71 2.91 23.34
CA LYS A 465 -18.05 2.92 24.66
C LYS A 465 -16.57 3.20 24.50
N GLU A 466 -16.05 4.12 25.30
CA GLU A 466 -14.62 4.33 25.48
C GLU A 466 -13.94 2.99 25.80
N VAL A 467 -12.84 2.71 25.12
CA VAL A 467 -11.99 1.54 25.37
C VAL A 467 -10.76 2.04 26.12
N ASP A 468 -10.37 1.32 27.19
CA ASP A 468 -9.14 1.57 27.96
C ASP A 468 -9.00 2.96 28.62
N THR A 469 -10.05 3.41 29.33
CA THR A 469 -9.99 4.58 30.24
C THR A 469 -9.07 4.42 31.45
N GLU A 470 -8.52 3.21 31.67
CA GLU A 470 -7.60 2.88 32.78
C GLU A 470 -6.16 2.59 32.33
N ALA A 471 -5.86 2.62 31.02
CA ALA A 471 -4.51 2.40 30.53
C ALA A 471 -3.70 3.72 30.49
N ASP A 472 -2.51 3.69 31.08
CA ASP A 472 -1.60 4.84 31.18
C ASP A 472 -0.71 4.91 29.92
N TRP A 473 -1.07 5.77 28.97
CA TRP A 473 -0.49 5.85 27.61
C TRP A 473 0.60 6.94 27.46
N ALA A 474 1.57 6.96 28.39
CA ALA A 474 2.71 7.88 28.36
C ALA A 474 3.84 7.47 27.39
#